data_AF-A0A6A5VSD0-F1
#
_entry.id   AF-A0A6A5VSD0-F1
#
_cell.length_a   1.000
_cell.length_b   1.000
_cell.length_c   1.000
_cell.angle_alpha   90.00
_cell.angle_beta   90.00
_cell.angle_gamma   90.00
#
_symmetry.space_group_name_H-M   'P 1'
#
loop_
_entity.id
_entity.type
_entity.pdbx_description
1 polymer ?
#
loop_
_entity_poly.entity_id
_entity_poly.type
_entity_poly.pdbx_seq_one_letter_code
_entity_poly.pdbx_strand_id
1 'polypeptide(L)'
;MKGDIGEQANCTTCVYTEDFSNYWTAVMYFRHENGSYKRVPQYPNAQLGYEGQNASDIKGGMTIYYTEKNFDTDGTDYITAFPPGFRMTVGSPTTSDKNNGTNPGLAYTCLQSILTRGHETPTFPEESCPAGIMVLTSSRLSVAIHHFPACWDGKNLDSHFLDPGLCPDSHPVRVPMVAYETMWNTTGFKDMWPKDGPQPFVWSFTGNGYGTHADYLFGWKGDSLQRALNDSCMFHDCGSPGMQGILKTQTVEKMNKCSAVQEVQEDIDGRLDELPGQTMGMTFEA
;
A
#
# COMPACT_ATOMS: atom_id res chain seq x y z
N MET A 1 -16.12 -15.95 1.86
CA MET A 1 -15.44 -16.23 3.14
C MET A 1 -16.33 -15.73 4.27
N LYS A 2 -16.62 -16.56 5.29
CA LYS A 2 -17.35 -16.16 6.52
C LYS A 2 -16.36 -16.19 7.69
N GLY A 3 -16.40 -15.20 8.58
CA GLY A 3 -15.49 -15.09 9.74
C GLY A 3 -14.43 -13.99 9.59
N ASP A 4 -13.69 -13.73 10.67
CA ASP A 4 -12.52 -12.84 10.66
C ASP A 4 -11.42 -13.48 9.78
N ILE A 5 -10.97 -12.76 8.77
CA ILE A 5 -9.97 -13.27 7.82
C ILE A 5 -8.58 -13.25 8.46
N GLY A 6 -8.31 -12.35 9.40
CA GLY A 6 -7.04 -12.32 10.14
C GLY A 6 -6.76 -13.62 10.91
N GLU A 7 -7.82 -14.31 11.34
CA GLU A 7 -7.73 -15.60 12.05
C GLU A 7 -7.44 -16.80 11.13
N GLN A 8 -7.49 -16.63 9.80
CA GLN A 8 -7.21 -17.70 8.83
C GLN A 8 -5.73 -17.76 8.44
N ALA A 9 -4.97 -16.70 8.71
CA ALA A 9 -3.57 -16.61 8.32
C ALA A 9 -2.65 -17.28 9.35
N ASN A 10 -1.76 -18.15 8.85
CA ASN A 10 -0.83 -18.91 9.69
C ASN A 10 0.54 -18.21 9.89
N CYS A 11 0.85 -17.19 9.08
CA CYS A 11 2.05 -16.37 9.20
C CYS A 11 1.76 -14.94 8.71
N THR A 12 2.68 -14.01 8.98
CA THR A 12 2.62 -12.63 8.48
C THR A 12 3.97 -12.20 7.93
N THR A 13 3.94 -11.41 6.86
CA THR A 13 5.12 -10.74 6.29
C THR A 13 5.43 -9.41 6.98
N CYS A 14 4.55 -8.93 7.87
CA CYS A 14 4.75 -7.70 8.64
C CYS A 14 5.81 -7.86 9.73
N VAL A 15 6.44 -6.75 10.13
CA VAL A 15 7.38 -6.71 11.27
C VAL A 15 6.69 -7.14 12.56
N TYR A 16 5.47 -6.67 12.76
CA TYR A 16 4.65 -6.97 13.92
C TYR A 16 3.97 -8.34 13.76
N THR A 17 4.28 -9.26 14.66
CA THR A 17 3.72 -10.61 14.70
C THR A 17 2.26 -10.66 15.17
N GLU A 18 1.68 -9.49 15.48
CA GLU A 18 0.31 -9.31 15.90
C GLU A 18 -0.58 -8.76 14.76
N ASP A 19 0.02 -8.44 13.60
CA ASP A 19 -0.69 -7.93 12.42
C ASP A 19 -0.80 -9.01 11.32
N PHE A 20 -2.03 -9.46 11.07
CA PHE A 20 -2.40 -10.38 9.98
C PHE A 20 -3.37 -9.72 9.00
N SER A 21 -3.39 -8.39 8.97
CA SER A 21 -4.20 -7.62 8.03
C SER A 21 -3.75 -7.90 6.59
N ASN A 22 -4.69 -7.78 5.65
CA ASN A 22 -4.38 -7.85 4.23
C ASN A 22 -4.38 -6.44 3.63
N TYR A 23 -3.29 -6.11 2.95
CA TYR A 23 -3.04 -4.82 2.31
C TYR A 23 -2.84 -5.08 0.83
N TRP A 24 -3.75 -4.57 0.01
CA TRP A 24 -3.72 -4.82 -1.42
C TRP A 24 -3.67 -3.52 -2.21
N THR A 25 -2.85 -3.50 -3.26
CA THR A 25 -2.80 -2.45 -4.27
C THR A 25 -2.61 -3.09 -5.64
N ALA A 26 -2.96 -2.34 -6.68
CA ALA A 26 -2.70 -2.78 -8.05
C ALA A 26 -1.19 -2.89 -8.34
N VAL A 27 -0.84 -3.81 -9.24
CA VAL A 27 0.55 -4.08 -9.61
C VAL A 27 0.96 -3.25 -10.83
N MET A 28 2.16 -2.68 -10.80
CA MET A 28 2.73 -1.92 -11.90
C MET A 28 3.41 -2.84 -12.93
N TYR A 29 3.16 -2.57 -14.20
CA TYR A 29 3.80 -3.22 -15.34
C TYR A 29 4.46 -2.20 -16.25
N PHE A 30 5.58 -2.59 -16.84
CA PHE A 30 6.23 -1.87 -17.93
C PHE A 30 5.80 -2.46 -19.27
N ARG A 31 5.31 -1.62 -20.18
CA ARG A 31 4.96 -2.00 -21.55
C ARG A 31 6.14 -1.71 -22.49
N HIS A 32 6.69 -2.75 -23.08
CA HIS A 32 7.74 -2.65 -24.09
C HIS A 32 7.19 -2.14 -25.43
N GLU A 33 8.05 -1.55 -26.27
CA GLU A 33 7.67 -1.06 -27.61
C GLU A 33 7.08 -2.16 -28.52
N ASN A 34 7.48 -3.42 -28.32
CA ASN A 34 6.93 -4.55 -29.04
C ASN A 34 5.60 -5.09 -28.48
N GLY A 35 4.99 -4.36 -27.53
CA GLY A 35 3.65 -4.61 -27.01
C GLY A 35 3.60 -5.48 -25.76
N SER A 36 4.66 -6.22 -25.43
CA SER A 36 4.67 -7.10 -24.24
C SER A 36 4.78 -6.32 -22.94
N TYR A 37 4.37 -6.96 -21.85
CA TYR A 37 4.42 -6.44 -20.49
C TYR A 37 5.47 -7.16 -19.65
N LYS A 38 6.04 -6.43 -18.70
CA LYS A 38 6.93 -6.96 -17.67
C LYS A 38 6.52 -6.40 -16.32
N ARG A 39 6.32 -7.26 -15.33
CA ARG A 39 6.03 -6.81 -13.96
C ARG A 39 7.20 -5.97 -13.44
N VAL A 40 6.89 -4.81 -12.86
CA VAL A 40 7.90 -3.99 -12.18
C VAL A 40 8.12 -4.57 -10.79
N PRO A 41 9.35 -4.94 -10.40
CA PRO A 41 9.59 -5.48 -9.07
C PRO A 41 9.44 -4.40 -7.99
N GLN A 42 8.96 -4.79 -6.82
CA GLN A 42 8.98 -3.96 -5.62
C GLN A 42 10.30 -4.12 -4.88
N TYR A 43 10.68 -3.12 -4.09
CA TYR A 43 11.84 -3.17 -3.20
C TYR A 43 11.51 -2.50 -1.86
N PRO A 44 12.22 -2.82 -0.77
CA PRO A 44 11.88 -2.25 0.53
C PRO A 44 12.15 -0.75 0.58
N ASN A 45 11.36 -0.03 1.37
CA ASN A 45 11.65 1.35 1.71
C ASN A 45 12.93 1.45 2.57
N ALA A 46 13.52 2.64 2.62
CA ALA A 46 14.62 2.91 3.53
C ALA A 46 14.15 2.81 4.99
N GLN A 47 15.10 2.56 5.90
CA GLN A 47 14.86 2.66 7.34
C GLN A 47 13.80 1.71 7.93
N LEU A 48 13.53 0.58 7.27
CA LEU A 48 12.63 -0.47 7.78
C LEU A 48 13.31 -1.55 8.62
N GLY A 49 14.64 -1.49 8.75
CA GLY A 49 15.44 -2.46 9.50
C GLY A 49 15.41 -2.23 11.00
N TYR A 50 16.24 -3.00 11.70
CA TYR A 50 16.45 -2.87 13.14
C TYR A 50 16.79 -1.43 13.50
N GLU A 51 16.02 -0.83 14.42
CA GLU A 51 16.16 0.57 14.87
C GLU A 51 16.20 1.60 13.72
N GLY A 52 15.39 1.40 12.67
CA GLY A 52 15.32 2.37 11.57
C GLY A 52 16.56 2.36 10.66
N GLN A 53 17.39 1.33 10.73
CA GLN A 53 18.50 1.14 9.80
C GLN A 53 18.00 0.63 8.44
N ASN A 54 18.82 0.78 7.41
CA ASN A 54 18.52 0.17 6.12
C ASN A 54 18.63 -1.36 6.21
N ALA A 55 17.60 -2.07 5.74
CA ALA A 55 17.58 -3.53 5.66
C ALA A 55 17.41 -3.96 4.19
N SER A 56 18.54 -4.18 3.51
CA SER A 56 18.58 -4.63 2.11
C SER A 56 18.12 -6.07 1.92
N ASP A 57 18.00 -6.83 3.01
CA ASP A 57 17.58 -8.23 3.02
C ASP A 57 16.06 -8.41 3.11
N ILE A 58 15.28 -7.35 3.32
CA ILE A 58 13.82 -7.38 3.19
C ILE A 58 13.44 -7.60 1.71
N LYS A 59 12.59 -8.59 1.44
CA LYS A 59 12.16 -8.93 0.08
C LYS A 59 10.85 -8.24 -0.30
N GLY A 60 10.96 -7.12 -1.03
CA GLY A 60 9.80 -6.40 -1.58
C GLY A 60 8.89 -5.82 -0.51
N GLY A 61 7.59 -5.78 -0.80
CA GLY A 61 6.54 -5.39 0.15
C GLY A 61 6.15 -3.92 0.08
N MET A 62 5.34 -3.52 1.06
CA MET A 62 4.78 -2.18 1.21
C MET A 62 5.04 -1.70 2.64
N THR A 63 5.26 -0.40 2.81
CA THR A 63 5.25 0.22 4.14
C THR A 63 3.84 0.68 4.45
N ILE A 64 3.33 0.24 5.59
CA ILE A 64 1.99 0.58 6.08
C ILE A 64 2.15 1.49 7.29
N TYR A 65 1.46 2.63 7.25
CA TYR A 65 1.41 3.56 8.36
C TYR A 65 -0.01 3.60 8.93
N TYR A 66 -0.09 3.57 10.25
CA TYR A 66 -1.28 3.93 11.02
C TYR A 66 -0.98 5.27 11.67
N THR A 67 -1.70 6.32 11.29
CA THR A 67 -1.49 7.68 11.82
C THR A 67 -2.78 8.19 12.43
N GLU A 68 -2.66 8.96 13.52
CA GLU A 68 -3.83 9.50 14.21
C GLU A 68 -4.39 10.76 13.53
N LYS A 69 -3.49 11.54 12.93
CA LYS A 69 -3.78 12.84 12.34
C LYS A 69 -3.01 13.10 11.06
N ASN A 70 -1.68 13.01 11.11
CA ASN A 70 -0.79 13.11 9.95
C ASN A 70 0.56 12.43 10.27
N PHE A 71 1.50 12.50 9.34
CA PHE A 71 2.84 11.89 9.50
C PHE A 71 3.77 12.64 10.46
N ASP A 72 3.41 13.86 10.88
CA ASP A 72 4.30 14.75 11.64
C ASP A 72 3.87 14.94 13.11
N THR A 73 2.58 14.73 13.41
CA THR A 73 1.97 15.00 14.72
C THR A 73 0.82 14.05 14.99
N ASP A 74 0.75 13.57 16.23
CA ASP A 74 -0.40 12.84 16.76
C ASP A 74 -1.61 13.76 16.99
N GLY A 75 -2.78 13.13 17.05
CA GLY A 75 -4.02 13.82 17.38
C GLY A 75 -4.11 14.08 18.88
N THR A 76 -5.08 14.90 19.29
CA THR A 76 -5.51 14.94 20.71
C THR A 76 -6.78 14.13 20.94
N ASP A 77 -7.39 13.63 19.86
CA ASP A 77 -8.64 12.88 19.90
C ASP A 77 -8.34 11.42 20.16
N TYR A 78 -9.18 10.77 20.96
CA TYR A 78 -9.07 9.33 21.18
C TYR A 78 -9.35 8.57 19.87
N ILE A 79 -8.40 7.74 19.46
CA ILE A 79 -8.50 6.92 18.25
C ILE A 79 -8.96 5.51 18.61
N THR A 80 -10.03 5.05 17.95
CA THR A 80 -10.56 3.70 18.11
C THR A 80 -9.98 2.78 17.04
N ALA A 81 -9.40 1.66 17.43
CA ALA A 81 -8.95 0.63 16.51
C ALA A 81 -10.13 0.03 15.71
N PHE A 82 -9.86 -0.43 14.50
CA PHE A 82 -10.89 -1.07 13.67
C PHE A 82 -11.42 -2.36 14.33
N PRO A 83 -12.71 -2.67 14.17
CA PRO A 83 -13.27 -3.92 14.67
C PRO A 83 -12.87 -5.12 13.80
N PRO A 84 -12.88 -6.35 14.35
CA PRO A 84 -12.75 -7.59 13.57
C PRO A 84 -13.67 -7.64 12.35
N GLY A 85 -13.09 -8.04 11.20
CA GLY A 85 -13.81 -8.11 9.93
C GLY A 85 -14.02 -6.77 9.21
N PHE A 86 -13.49 -5.67 9.72
CA PHE A 86 -13.53 -4.38 9.05
C PHE A 86 -12.79 -4.41 7.72
N ARG A 87 -13.40 -3.79 6.71
CA ARG A 87 -12.93 -3.69 5.34
C ARG A 87 -13.10 -2.29 4.81
N MET A 88 -12.12 -1.88 4.05
CA MET A 88 -12.06 -0.53 3.55
C MET A 88 -11.41 -0.52 2.19
N THR A 89 -11.95 0.28 1.29
CA THR A 89 -11.43 0.43 -0.07
C THR A 89 -11.39 1.89 -0.42
N VAL A 90 -10.35 2.30 -1.14
CA VAL A 90 -10.10 3.70 -1.49
C VAL A 90 -9.56 3.78 -2.90
N GLY A 91 -9.91 4.86 -3.61
CA GLY A 91 -9.69 4.98 -5.05
C GLY A 91 -10.75 4.27 -5.88
N SER A 92 -10.65 4.41 -7.20
CA SER A 92 -11.43 3.63 -8.15
C SER A 92 -10.58 3.31 -9.39
N PRO A 93 -10.51 2.02 -9.82
CA PRO A 93 -9.77 1.64 -11.01
C PRO A 93 -10.39 2.17 -12.31
N THR A 94 -11.68 2.56 -12.28
CA THR A 94 -12.40 3.09 -13.46
C THR A 94 -12.21 4.59 -13.66
N THR A 95 -11.41 5.26 -12.82
CA THR A 95 -11.15 6.69 -12.95
C THR A 95 -10.30 6.95 -14.20
N SER A 96 -10.90 7.56 -15.22
CA SER A 96 -10.26 7.82 -16.51
C SER A 96 -9.62 9.20 -16.64
N ASP A 97 -9.94 10.13 -15.74
CA ASP A 97 -9.58 11.54 -15.89
C ASP A 97 -8.90 12.10 -14.66
N LYS A 98 -8.10 13.16 -14.88
CA LYS A 98 -7.58 14.00 -13.80
C LYS A 98 -8.76 14.78 -13.22
N ASN A 99 -9.33 14.35 -12.09
CA ASN A 99 -10.34 15.13 -11.37
C ASN A 99 -9.70 16.38 -10.77
N ASN A 100 -9.42 17.41 -11.57
CA ASN A 100 -8.83 18.69 -11.15
C ASN A 100 -7.55 18.57 -10.27
N GLY A 101 -6.81 17.45 -10.37
CA GLY A 101 -5.63 17.16 -9.55
C GLY A 101 -5.89 16.45 -8.22
N THR A 102 -7.14 16.07 -7.92
CA THR A 102 -7.56 15.45 -6.66
C THR A 102 -8.10 14.04 -6.88
N ASN A 103 -7.33 13.15 -7.52
CA ASN A 103 -7.69 11.73 -7.51
C ASN A 103 -7.41 11.19 -6.10
N PRO A 104 -8.42 10.92 -5.26
CA PRO A 104 -8.19 10.49 -3.90
C PRO A 104 -7.58 9.11 -3.91
N GLY A 105 -6.34 9.02 -3.45
CA GLY A 105 -5.61 7.77 -3.44
C GLY A 105 -4.17 7.93 -3.87
N LEU A 106 -3.92 8.66 -4.94
CA LEU A 106 -2.76 8.35 -5.77
C LEU A 106 -1.80 9.52 -5.94
N ALA A 107 -0.59 9.35 -5.41
CA ALA A 107 0.54 10.21 -5.69
C ALA A 107 1.75 9.39 -6.12
N TYR A 108 2.47 9.91 -7.10
CA TYR A 108 3.71 9.36 -7.59
C TYR A 108 4.86 10.29 -7.23
N THR A 109 5.96 9.75 -6.76
CA THR A 109 7.21 10.48 -6.60
C THR A 109 8.29 9.78 -7.41
N CYS A 110 8.90 10.54 -8.32
CA CYS A 110 10.09 10.11 -9.02
C CYS A 110 11.30 10.21 -8.08
N LEU A 111 11.88 9.07 -7.71
CA LEU A 111 12.95 9.03 -6.72
C LEU A 111 14.31 9.31 -7.35
N GLN A 112 15.00 10.35 -6.87
CA GLN A 112 16.41 10.58 -7.17
C GLN A 112 17.32 9.70 -6.30
N SER A 113 16.85 9.39 -5.09
CA SER A 113 17.40 8.43 -4.14
C SER A 113 16.26 7.81 -3.34
N ILE A 114 16.51 6.69 -2.64
CA ILE A 114 15.49 6.04 -1.79
C ILE A 114 14.96 6.96 -0.67
N LEU A 115 15.71 8.01 -0.30
CA LEU A 115 15.31 9.01 0.71
C LEU A 115 14.61 10.24 0.10
N THR A 116 14.37 10.27 -1.22
CA THR A 116 13.66 11.39 -1.85
C THR A 116 12.22 11.45 -1.33
N ARG A 117 11.78 12.64 -0.92
CA ARG A 117 10.42 12.89 -0.41
C ARG A 117 9.88 14.21 -0.96
N GLY A 118 8.55 14.30 -1.14
CA GLY A 118 7.84 15.58 -1.23
C GLY A 118 7.63 16.22 -2.62
N HIS A 119 8.07 15.59 -3.73
CA HIS A 119 7.61 15.96 -5.07
C HIS A 119 6.61 14.92 -5.58
N GLU A 120 5.33 15.23 -5.43
CA GLU A 120 4.22 14.34 -5.75
C GLU A 120 3.53 14.79 -7.03
N THR A 121 3.34 13.85 -7.95
CA THR A 121 2.58 14.05 -9.18
C THR A 121 1.34 13.17 -9.16
N PRO A 122 0.20 13.60 -9.75
CA PRO A 122 -1.02 12.80 -9.82
C PRO A 122 -0.98 11.72 -10.91
N THR A 123 0.11 11.65 -11.66
CA THR A 123 0.35 10.73 -12.78
C THR A 123 1.74 10.13 -12.67
N PHE A 124 1.96 9.04 -13.40
CA PHE A 124 3.28 8.46 -13.58
C PHE A 124 4.30 9.53 -14.04
N PRO A 125 5.56 9.44 -13.58
CA PRO A 125 6.65 10.31 -14.03
C PRO A 125 6.85 10.24 -15.54
N GLU A 126 7.08 11.39 -16.18
CA GLU A 126 7.29 11.49 -17.63
C GLU A 126 8.71 11.12 -18.06
N GLU A 127 9.62 10.91 -17.11
CA GLU A 127 11.02 10.58 -17.32
C GLU A 127 11.47 9.41 -16.42
N SER A 128 12.61 8.81 -16.77
CA SER A 128 13.19 7.73 -15.99
C SER A 128 13.66 8.20 -14.62
N CYS A 129 13.21 7.53 -13.56
CA CYS A 129 13.59 7.83 -12.18
C CYS A 129 14.82 7.04 -11.73
N PRO A 130 15.93 7.69 -11.31
CA PRO A 130 17.18 7.01 -10.99
C PRO A 130 17.11 5.96 -9.88
N ALA A 131 16.22 6.16 -8.91
CA ALA A 131 16.05 5.25 -7.79
C ALA A 131 14.68 4.56 -7.78
N GLY A 132 13.92 4.58 -8.88
CA GLY A 132 12.59 3.98 -8.95
C GLY A 132 11.44 4.97 -8.79
N ILE A 133 10.22 4.44 -8.80
CA ILE A 133 8.99 5.21 -8.58
C ILE A 133 8.44 4.83 -7.22
N MET A 134 8.28 5.81 -6.35
CA MET A 134 7.47 5.64 -5.15
C MET A 134 6.02 5.94 -5.52
N VAL A 135 5.16 4.97 -5.28
CA VAL A 135 3.71 5.19 -5.30
C VAL A 135 3.31 5.29 -3.83
N LEU A 136 3.04 6.52 -3.42
CA LEU A 136 2.62 6.81 -2.08
C LEU A 136 1.15 7.20 -2.08
N THR A 137 0.55 6.93 -0.95
CA THR A 137 -0.53 7.75 -0.45
C THR A 137 0.11 9.07 0.01
N SER A 138 -0.19 10.20 -0.66
CA SER A 138 0.38 11.55 -0.42
C SER A 138 0.56 11.89 1.08
N SER A 139 1.46 12.82 1.43
CA SER A 139 1.64 13.27 2.82
C SER A 139 1.43 14.77 3.01
N ARG A 140 0.91 15.48 1.98
CA ARG A 140 0.71 16.92 2.08
C ARG A 140 -0.77 17.28 2.17
N LEU A 141 -1.09 17.95 3.28
CA LEU A 141 -2.28 18.76 3.49
C LEU A 141 -2.71 19.41 2.16
N SER A 142 -3.83 18.95 1.60
CA SER A 142 -4.51 19.44 0.40
C SER A 142 -4.26 18.74 -0.95
N VAL A 143 -3.72 17.51 -1.01
CA VAL A 143 -3.92 16.61 -2.17
C VAL A 143 -4.00 15.16 -1.68
N ALA A 144 -4.88 14.37 -2.28
CA ALA A 144 -5.47 13.20 -1.65
C ALA A 144 -4.64 11.90 -1.79
N ILE A 145 -4.28 11.44 -0.60
CA ILE A 145 -3.64 10.23 -0.10
C ILE A 145 -4.61 9.04 -0.34
N HIS A 146 -4.18 7.77 -0.45
CA HIS A 146 -5.11 6.66 -0.07
C HIS A 146 -5.25 6.74 1.46
N HIS A 147 -5.77 7.87 1.96
CA HIS A 147 -6.21 8.00 3.32
C HIS A 147 -7.49 7.21 3.38
N PHE A 148 -7.36 6.06 4.00
CA PHE A 148 -8.48 5.48 4.67
C PHE A 148 -9.06 6.52 5.65
N PRO A 149 -10.36 6.81 5.56
CA PRO A 149 -11.02 7.86 6.33
C PRO A 149 -10.76 7.68 7.83
N ALA A 150 -10.63 8.79 8.55
CA ALA A 150 -10.43 8.77 9.99
C ALA A 150 -11.76 8.67 10.77
N CYS A 151 -12.89 8.45 10.10
CA CYS A 151 -14.21 8.50 10.69
C CYS A 151 -15.05 7.29 10.26
N TRP A 152 -15.71 6.67 11.22
CA TRP A 152 -16.51 5.46 11.05
C TRP A 152 -17.89 5.61 11.71
N ASP A 153 -18.90 4.94 11.16
CA ASP A 153 -20.29 5.01 11.63
C ASP A 153 -20.60 4.12 12.84
N GLY A 154 -19.62 3.33 13.29
CA GLY A 154 -19.77 2.42 14.42
C GLY A 154 -20.55 1.14 14.11
N LYS A 155 -20.97 0.93 12.86
CA LYS A 155 -21.92 -0.14 12.50
C LYS A 155 -21.50 -0.95 11.28
N ASN A 156 -21.07 -0.31 10.19
CA ASN A 156 -20.82 -0.99 8.92
C ASN A 156 -19.37 -1.46 8.83
N LEU A 157 -19.18 -2.75 8.57
CA LEU A 157 -17.84 -3.33 8.38
C LEU A 157 -17.28 -3.07 6.98
N ASP A 158 -18.14 -2.77 6.00
CA ASP A 158 -17.75 -2.39 4.65
C ASP A 158 -18.04 -0.89 4.47
N SER A 159 -17.00 -0.07 4.45
CA SER A 159 -17.14 1.39 4.31
C SER A 159 -16.41 1.90 3.06
N HIS A 160 -17.13 2.71 2.29
CA HIS A 160 -16.60 3.64 1.28
C HIS A 160 -16.78 5.07 1.84
N PHE A 161 -16.14 6.12 1.31
CA PHE A 161 -16.28 7.55 1.73
C PHE A 161 -15.45 7.95 2.98
N LEU A 162 -15.24 9.20 3.43
CA LEU A 162 -15.22 10.60 2.92
C LEU A 162 -14.29 11.38 3.89
N ASP A 163 -13.48 12.31 3.35
CA ASP A 163 -12.77 13.47 3.97
C ASP A 163 -12.00 13.29 5.32
N PRO A 164 -10.68 13.57 5.40
CA PRO A 164 -9.86 13.52 6.63
C PRO A 164 -10.21 14.55 7.74
N GLY A 165 -11.29 15.32 7.60
CA GLY A 165 -11.70 16.39 8.51
C GLY A 165 -12.29 15.94 9.86
N LEU A 166 -13.07 16.83 10.48
CA LEU A 166 -13.86 16.50 11.67
C LEU A 166 -14.91 15.46 11.32
N CYS A 167 -15.04 14.44 12.17
CA CYS A 167 -16.00 13.38 11.97
C CYS A 167 -17.44 13.94 11.97
N PRO A 168 -18.21 13.74 10.88
CA PRO A 168 -19.60 14.19 10.84
C PRO A 168 -20.44 13.35 11.80
N ASP A 169 -21.61 13.86 12.17
CA ASP A 169 -22.57 13.14 13.04
C ASP A 169 -22.96 11.75 12.48
N SER A 170 -22.87 11.57 11.15
CA SER A 170 -23.12 10.29 10.50
C SER A 170 -22.01 9.25 10.74
N HIS A 171 -20.79 9.69 11.04
CA HIS A 171 -19.61 8.85 11.23
C HIS A 171 -18.81 9.31 12.46
N PRO A 172 -19.37 9.20 13.68
CA PRO A 172 -18.83 9.86 14.88
C PRO A 172 -17.59 9.18 15.47
N VAL A 173 -17.25 7.96 15.03
CA VAL A 173 -16.14 7.19 15.62
C VAL A 173 -14.83 7.55 14.91
N ARG A 174 -13.88 8.14 15.65
CA ARG A 174 -12.55 8.41 15.12
C ARG A 174 -11.74 7.11 15.05
N VAL A 175 -11.19 6.81 13.86
CA VAL A 175 -10.37 5.62 13.56
C VAL A 175 -9.02 6.05 12.98
N PRO A 176 -7.96 5.21 13.05
CA PRO A 176 -6.66 5.62 12.55
C PRO A 176 -6.68 5.76 11.03
N MET A 177 -5.94 6.73 10.50
CA MET A 177 -5.69 6.84 9.08
C MET A 177 -4.65 5.82 8.68
N VAL A 178 -5.02 4.93 7.75
CA VAL A 178 -4.10 3.98 7.16
C VAL A 178 -3.53 4.59 5.87
N ALA A 179 -2.23 4.43 5.65
CA ALA A 179 -1.51 4.95 4.50
C ALA A 179 -0.50 3.92 3.99
N TYR A 180 -0.37 3.81 2.67
CA TYR A 180 0.46 2.81 1.98
C TYR A 180 1.57 3.49 1.20
N GLU A 181 2.79 2.98 1.33
CA GLU A 181 3.93 3.41 0.54
C GLU A 181 4.55 2.20 -0.15
N THR A 182 4.52 2.20 -1.47
CA THR A 182 5.05 1.12 -2.30
C THR A 182 6.18 1.64 -3.18
N MET A 183 7.33 0.98 -3.11
CA MET A 183 8.50 1.35 -3.89
C MET A 183 8.65 0.40 -5.08
N TRP A 184 8.58 0.96 -6.29
CA TRP A 184 8.69 0.21 -7.54
C TRP A 184 10.07 0.44 -8.17
N ASN A 185 10.83 -0.64 -8.35
CA ASN A 185 12.17 -0.59 -8.92
C ASN A 185 12.07 -0.53 -10.45
N THR A 186 12.13 0.69 -10.98
CA THR A 186 12.09 0.95 -12.42
C THR A 186 13.46 1.07 -13.07
N THR A 187 14.55 0.92 -12.30
CA THR A 187 15.92 1.16 -12.76
C THR A 187 16.33 0.29 -13.95
N GLY A 188 15.82 -0.94 -14.01
CA GLY A 188 16.05 -1.88 -15.11
C GLY A 188 15.41 -1.49 -16.45
N PHE A 189 14.49 -0.51 -16.45
CA PHE A 189 13.79 -0.04 -17.66
C PHE A 189 14.30 1.30 -18.17
N LYS A 190 15.29 1.90 -17.50
CA LYS A 190 15.84 3.23 -17.83
C LYS A 190 16.21 3.39 -19.30
N ASP A 191 16.93 2.41 -19.86
CA ASP A 191 17.42 2.45 -21.24
C ASP A 191 16.38 1.94 -22.27
N MET A 192 15.18 1.59 -21.79
CA MET A 192 14.07 1.05 -22.60
C MET A 192 12.93 2.05 -22.76
N TRP A 193 13.11 3.30 -22.31
CA TRP A 193 12.09 4.33 -22.43
C TRP A 193 11.74 4.57 -23.91
N PRO A 194 10.44 4.55 -24.30
CA PRO A 194 10.04 4.79 -25.67
C PRO A 194 10.51 6.15 -26.17
N LYS A 195 11.11 6.20 -27.37
CA LYS A 195 11.61 7.46 -27.96
C LYS A 195 10.48 8.36 -28.46
N ASP A 196 9.43 7.74 -28.99
CA ASP A 196 8.21 8.38 -29.49
C ASP A 196 7.02 7.54 -29.02
N GLY A 197 6.55 7.76 -27.78
CA GLY A 197 5.48 6.95 -27.24
C GLY A 197 4.88 7.48 -25.93
N PRO A 198 3.67 7.04 -25.58
CA PRO A 198 3.04 7.36 -24.30
C PRO A 198 3.82 6.76 -23.12
N GLN A 199 3.46 7.21 -21.92
CA GLN A 199 3.87 6.63 -20.63
C GLN A 199 4.00 5.09 -20.68
N PRO A 200 5.20 4.50 -20.48
CA PRO A 200 5.40 3.06 -20.59
C PRO A 200 4.89 2.26 -19.39
N PHE A 201 4.65 2.91 -18.24
CA PHE A 201 4.09 2.24 -17.07
C PHE A 201 2.56 2.18 -17.10
N VAL A 202 2.02 1.03 -16.75
CA VAL A 202 0.58 0.77 -16.67
C VAL A 202 0.24 -0.01 -15.41
N TRP A 203 -0.99 0.16 -14.92
CA TRP A 203 -1.54 -0.66 -13.84
C TRP A 203 -2.14 -1.97 -14.37
N SER A 204 -2.20 -2.99 -13.51
CA SER A 204 -2.71 -4.32 -13.81
C SER A 204 -4.16 -4.37 -14.34
N PHE A 205 -4.97 -3.35 -14.11
CA PHE A 205 -6.36 -3.24 -14.59
C PHE A 205 -6.53 -2.37 -15.85
N THR A 206 -5.45 -2.10 -16.60
CA THR A 206 -5.44 -1.27 -17.83
C THR A 206 -6.05 0.13 -17.66
N GLY A 207 -5.38 1.00 -16.89
CA GLY A 207 -5.75 2.40 -16.70
C GLY A 207 -4.63 3.39 -17.06
N ASN A 208 -5.00 4.64 -17.34
CA ASN A 208 -4.10 5.75 -17.68
C ASN A 208 -3.54 6.46 -16.43
N GLY A 209 -2.96 5.72 -15.50
CA GLY A 209 -2.31 6.28 -14.29
C GLY A 209 -3.21 7.06 -13.32
N TYR A 210 -4.47 7.33 -13.67
CA TYR A 210 -5.45 8.07 -12.85
C TYR A 210 -6.34 7.16 -12.02
N GLY A 211 -6.72 5.99 -12.57
CA GLY A 211 -7.37 4.92 -11.82
C GLY A 211 -6.37 4.20 -10.95
N THR A 212 -6.77 3.87 -9.73
CA THR A 212 -6.10 2.98 -8.77
C THR A 212 -7.12 2.57 -7.71
N HIS A 213 -6.85 1.50 -6.98
CA HIS A 213 -7.47 1.29 -5.69
C HIS A 213 -6.50 0.64 -4.72
N ALA A 214 -6.80 0.81 -3.44
CA ALA A 214 -6.18 0.10 -2.36
C ALA A 214 -7.26 -0.52 -1.48
N ASP A 215 -7.07 -1.77 -1.10
CA ASP A 215 -7.97 -2.50 -0.22
C ASP A 215 -7.26 -2.81 1.09
N TYR A 216 -8.00 -2.58 2.17
CA TYR A 216 -7.62 -2.90 3.51
C TYR A 216 -8.60 -3.88 4.12
N LEU A 217 -8.06 -4.91 4.74
CA LEU A 217 -8.80 -5.86 5.54
C LEU A 217 -8.12 -5.98 6.89
N PHE A 218 -8.85 -5.61 7.94
CA PHE A 218 -8.33 -5.65 9.30
C PHE A 218 -8.05 -7.09 9.76
N GLY A 219 -6.88 -7.31 10.36
CA GLY A 219 -6.47 -8.59 10.92
C GLY A 219 -5.51 -8.47 12.10
N TRP A 220 -5.54 -7.37 12.85
CA TRP A 220 -4.75 -7.25 14.07
C TRP A 220 -5.33 -8.14 15.19
N LYS A 221 -4.44 -8.77 15.97
CA LYS A 221 -4.83 -9.74 17.00
C LYS A 221 -5.25 -9.07 18.29
N GLY A 222 -6.48 -9.33 18.72
CA GLY A 222 -6.99 -8.89 20.02
C GLY A 222 -6.95 -7.36 20.15
N ASP A 223 -6.31 -6.86 21.20
CA ASP A 223 -6.20 -5.42 21.49
C ASP A 223 -4.91 -4.78 20.94
N SER A 224 -4.10 -5.49 20.15
CA SER A 224 -2.76 -5.05 19.78
C SER A 224 -2.72 -3.70 19.08
N LEU A 225 -3.62 -3.44 18.12
CA LEU A 225 -3.68 -2.16 17.43
C LEU A 225 -4.10 -1.04 18.40
N GLN A 226 -5.13 -1.26 19.22
CA GLN A 226 -5.57 -0.27 20.20
C GLN A 226 -4.47 0.02 21.23
N ARG A 227 -3.70 -0.99 21.61
CA ARG A 227 -2.59 -0.87 22.55
C ARG A 227 -1.44 -0.04 21.98
N ALA A 228 -1.16 -0.16 20.69
CA ALA A 228 -0.21 0.72 20.00
C ALA A 228 -0.74 2.15 19.87
N LEU A 229 -2.02 2.32 19.51
CA LEU A 229 -2.67 3.64 19.40
C LEU A 229 -2.82 4.38 20.76
N ASN A 230 -2.77 3.66 21.87
CA ASN A 230 -2.82 4.25 23.21
C ASN A 230 -1.42 4.59 23.75
N ASP A 231 -0.35 4.21 23.05
CA ASP A 231 1.04 4.44 23.44
C ASP A 231 1.59 5.68 22.73
N SER A 232 2.64 6.29 23.27
CA SER A 232 3.33 7.43 22.64
C SER A 232 4.46 7.01 21.70
N CYS A 233 4.61 5.71 21.45
CA CYS A 233 5.63 5.19 20.57
C CYS A 233 5.42 5.71 19.14
N MET A 234 6.53 5.98 18.44
CA MET A 234 6.50 6.40 17.05
C MET A 234 7.50 5.61 16.23
N PHE A 235 7.08 5.20 15.02
CA PHE A 235 7.92 4.45 14.09
C PHE A 235 8.58 3.21 14.74
N HIS A 236 9.92 3.21 14.84
CA HIS A 236 10.73 2.11 15.36
C HIS A 236 10.68 1.99 16.88
N ASP A 237 10.22 3.02 17.59
CA ASP A 237 10.02 2.98 19.04
C ASP A 237 8.85 2.08 19.43
N CYS A 238 7.89 1.86 18.52
CA CYS A 238 6.82 0.88 18.71
C CYS A 238 7.30 -0.57 18.61
N GLY A 239 8.50 -0.75 18.05
CA GLY A 239 9.14 -2.01 17.72
C GLY A 239 9.77 -1.95 16.34
N SER A 240 10.85 -2.70 16.14
CA SER A 240 11.50 -2.84 14.83
C SER A 240 11.92 -4.30 14.62
N PRO A 241 12.31 -4.74 13.40
CA PRO A 241 12.63 -6.14 13.16
C PRO A 241 13.71 -6.67 14.11
N GLY A 242 13.36 -7.63 14.96
CA GLY A 242 14.27 -8.19 15.97
C GLY A 242 14.35 -7.43 17.29
N MET A 243 13.65 -6.30 17.43
CA MET A 243 13.51 -5.54 18.68
C MET A 243 12.05 -5.51 19.10
N GLN A 244 11.77 -6.00 20.31
CA GLN A 244 10.42 -5.93 20.89
C GLN A 244 10.16 -4.51 21.39
N GLY A 245 8.93 -4.02 21.21
CA GLY A 245 8.46 -2.77 21.78
C GLY A 245 7.11 -2.98 22.47
N ILE A 246 6.23 -1.99 22.35
CA ILE A 246 4.82 -2.21 22.70
C ILE A 246 4.26 -3.35 21.86
N LEU A 247 4.57 -3.43 20.56
CA LEU A 247 4.16 -4.55 19.71
C LEU A 247 5.22 -5.66 19.68
N LYS A 248 4.76 -6.91 19.54
CA LYS A 248 5.65 -8.06 19.37
C LYS A 248 6.18 -8.10 17.94
N THR A 249 7.50 -8.21 17.78
CA THR A 249 8.15 -8.20 16.47
C THR A 249 8.83 -9.53 16.14
N GLN A 250 9.15 -9.71 14.86
CA GLN A 250 9.96 -10.80 14.34
C GLN A 250 11.18 -10.27 13.57
N THR A 251 12.12 -11.15 13.22
CA THR A 251 13.28 -10.81 12.39
C THR A 251 12.90 -10.77 10.91
N VAL A 252 13.68 -10.04 10.10
CA VAL A 252 13.54 -9.99 8.64
C VAL A 252 13.57 -11.40 8.02
N GLU A 253 14.43 -12.29 8.54
CA GLU A 253 14.48 -13.68 8.09
C GLU A 253 13.13 -14.41 8.25
N LYS A 254 12.41 -14.19 9.35
CA LYS A 254 11.10 -14.81 9.58
C LYS A 254 10.01 -14.18 8.70
N MET A 255 10.05 -12.86 8.52
CA MET A 255 9.14 -12.15 7.59
C MET A 255 9.26 -12.74 6.18
N ASN A 256 10.49 -12.86 5.68
CA ASN A 256 10.79 -13.37 4.34
C ASN A 256 10.46 -14.86 4.14
N LYS A 257 10.21 -15.62 5.22
CA LYS A 257 9.77 -17.02 5.16
C LYS A 257 8.26 -17.16 4.98
N CYS A 258 7.49 -16.11 5.26
CA CYS A 258 6.06 -16.09 5.00
C CYS A 258 5.79 -15.69 3.55
N SER A 259 5.05 -16.50 2.82
CA SER A 259 4.62 -16.20 1.45
C SER A 259 3.26 -16.82 1.20
N ALA A 260 2.35 -16.06 0.60
CA ALA A 260 1.11 -16.63 0.08
C ALA A 260 1.45 -17.61 -1.07
N VAL A 261 0.73 -18.73 -1.13
CA VAL A 261 0.82 -19.66 -2.25
C VAL A 261 0.10 -19.02 -3.43
N GLN A 262 0.73 -19.03 -4.61
CA GLN A 262 0.11 -18.59 -5.84
C GLN A 262 -1.02 -19.57 -6.19
N GLU A 263 -2.27 -19.15 -6.04
CA GLU A 263 -3.45 -19.99 -6.35
C GLU A 263 -3.62 -20.21 -7.85
N VAL A 264 -3.38 -19.17 -8.65
CA VAL A 264 -3.44 -19.23 -10.12
C VAL A 264 -2.03 -19.33 -10.67
N GLN A 265 -1.64 -20.50 -11.19
CA GLN A 265 -0.29 -20.72 -11.74
C GLN A 265 -0.15 -20.09 -13.13
N GLU A 266 0.48 -18.92 -13.15
CA GLU A 266 0.83 -18.16 -14.35
C GLU A 266 2.23 -17.55 -14.19
N ASP A 267 2.98 -17.44 -15.29
CA ASP A 267 4.31 -16.81 -15.28
C ASP A 267 4.20 -15.29 -15.26
N ILE A 268 3.85 -14.73 -14.10
CA ILE A 268 3.68 -13.27 -13.91
C ILE A 268 4.99 -12.50 -13.87
N ASP A 269 6.11 -13.19 -13.64
CA ASP A 269 7.43 -12.58 -13.58
C ASP A 269 8.17 -12.70 -14.91
N GLY A 270 7.64 -13.45 -15.88
CA GLY A 270 8.12 -13.56 -17.25
C GLY A 270 7.88 -12.32 -18.10
N ARG A 271 8.01 -12.48 -19.41
CA ARG A 271 7.57 -11.49 -20.39
C ARG A 271 6.18 -11.90 -20.85
N LEU A 272 5.22 -11.02 -20.64
CA LEU A 272 3.81 -11.30 -20.85
C LEU A 272 3.34 -10.67 -22.17
N ASP A 273 2.56 -11.40 -22.96
CA ASP A 273 1.96 -10.84 -24.18
C ASP A 273 0.74 -9.95 -23.88
N GLU A 274 0.11 -10.15 -22.72
CA GLU A 274 -1.02 -9.40 -22.20
C GLU A 274 -0.95 -9.26 -20.67
N LEU A 275 -1.70 -8.35 -20.07
CA LEU A 275 -1.75 -8.27 -18.61
C LEU A 275 -2.49 -9.49 -18.03
N PRO A 276 -2.09 -9.98 -16.84
CA PRO A 276 -2.78 -11.11 -16.21
C PRO A 276 -4.29 -10.87 -16.08
N GLY A 277 -5.07 -11.89 -16.38
CA GLY A 277 -6.53 -11.85 -16.31
C GLY A 277 -7.26 -11.21 -17.50
N GLN A 278 -6.58 -10.83 -18.58
CA GLN A 278 -7.23 -10.26 -19.77
C GLN A 278 -7.82 -11.30 -20.75
N THR A 279 -7.30 -12.53 -20.80
CA THR A 279 -7.96 -13.62 -21.53
C THR A 279 -9.08 -14.24 -20.70
N MET A 280 -10.33 -13.98 -21.13
CA MET A 280 -11.46 -14.84 -20.78
C MET A 280 -11.23 -16.24 -21.37
N GLY A 281 -10.59 -17.10 -20.59
CA GLY A 281 -10.34 -18.49 -20.96
C GLY A 281 -9.84 -19.38 -19.83
N MET A 282 -9.76 -18.90 -18.59
CA MET A 282 -9.43 -19.77 -17.46
C MET A 282 -10.69 -20.50 -17.00
N THR A 283 -10.77 -21.77 -17.37
CA THR A 283 -11.72 -22.71 -16.78
C THR A 283 -11.28 -22.96 -15.35
N PHE A 284 -12.10 -22.52 -14.40
CA PHE A 284 -11.95 -22.94 -13.01
C PHE A 284 -12.41 -24.39 -12.94
N GLU A 285 -11.48 -25.33 -12.74
CA GLU A 285 -11.86 -26.66 -12.26
C GLU A 285 -12.32 -26.51 -10.80
N ALA A 286 -13.56 -26.96 -10.57
CA ALA A 286 -14.25 -26.87 -9.29
C ALA A 286 -13.74 -27.89 -8.26
#